data_AF-A0A0G3CIX2-F1
#
_entry.id   AF-A0A0G3CIX2-F1
#
_cell.length_a   1.000
_cell.length_b   1.000
_cell.length_c   1.000
_cell.angle_alpha   90.00
_cell.angle_beta   90.00
_cell.angle_gamma   90.00
#
_symmetry.space_group_name_H-M   'P 1'
#
loop_
_entity.id
_entity.type
_entity.pdbx_description
1 polymer ?
#
loop_
_entity_poly.entity_id
_entity_poly.type
_entity_poly.pdbx_seq_one_letter_code
_entity_poly.pdbx_strand_id
1 'polypeptide(L)'
;MKHEDNEKGSDTKLEELKDELGKTFINNLLVAHDLYDLYLEDPKQAILKLSEIVDEEYLSSFDKKLIIISDDFPRARELILKKLENLVDFDKEEALMILYYAVSSFESMVNIFIYQELEFKELSRSEIREVIKLHTDDKLGWLLKFICDTRYTDNENWALIAEYLKTRNFFIHSKPSNVELYDKHNQMLGRDSLNAFLNAAFDCYLFLKEHHSDKYINYFNKLNRLNELRQ
;
A
#
# COMPACT_ATOMS: atom_id res chain seq x y z
N MET A 1 -40.71 19.95 -3.54
CA MET A 1 -39.63 20.88 -3.11
C MET A 1 -38.67 20.27 -2.07
N LYS A 2 -38.23 19.01 -2.22
CA LYS A 2 -37.12 18.42 -1.44
C LYS A 2 -36.13 17.62 -2.30
N HIS A 3 -36.36 17.54 -3.62
CA HIS A 3 -35.51 16.79 -4.55
C HIS A 3 -34.48 17.69 -5.26
N GLU A 4 -34.80 18.96 -5.54
CA GLU A 4 -33.90 19.89 -6.26
C GLU A 4 -32.71 20.39 -5.41
N ASP A 5 -32.83 20.43 -4.08
CA ASP A 5 -31.74 20.88 -3.20
C ASP A 5 -30.69 19.78 -2.94
N ASN A 6 -31.05 18.50 -3.12
CA ASN A 6 -30.12 17.37 -2.96
C ASN A 6 -29.26 17.14 -4.21
N GLU A 7 -29.77 17.40 -5.40
CA GLU A 7 -29.00 17.32 -6.67
C GLU A 7 -27.96 18.45 -6.75
N LYS A 8 -28.33 19.70 -6.40
CA LYS A 8 -27.38 20.82 -6.36
C LYS A 8 -26.23 20.62 -5.36
N GLY A 9 -26.50 20.04 -4.19
CA GLY A 9 -25.48 19.71 -3.19
C GLY A 9 -24.56 18.54 -3.59
N SER A 10 -25.05 17.64 -4.43
CA SER A 10 -24.30 16.53 -5.04
C SER A 10 -23.34 17.05 -6.13
N ASP A 11 -23.85 17.91 -7.01
CA ASP A 11 -23.09 18.45 -8.14
C ASP A 11 -21.98 19.40 -7.69
N THR A 12 -22.22 20.19 -6.65
CA THR A 12 -21.20 21.08 -6.08
C THR A 12 -20.03 20.28 -5.47
N LYS A 13 -20.33 19.20 -4.73
CA LYS A 13 -19.30 18.31 -4.19
C LYS A 13 -18.54 17.56 -5.27
N LEU A 14 -19.20 17.19 -6.37
CA LEU A 14 -18.55 16.53 -7.50
C LEU A 14 -17.59 17.48 -8.22
N GLU A 15 -17.97 18.75 -8.43
CA GLU A 15 -17.07 19.74 -9.02
C GLU A 15 -15.91 20.10 -8.09
N GLU A 16 -16.14 20.25 -6.78
CA GLU A 16 -15.07 20.40 -5.79
C GLU A 16 -14.12 19.20 -5.79
N LEU A 17 -14.65 17.98 -5.88
CA LEU A 17 -13.86 16.75 -5.95
C LEU A 17 -13.05 16.66 -7.25
N LYS A 18 -13.62 17.08 -8.39
CA LYS A 18 -12.91 17.17 -9.67
C LYS A 18 -11.80 18.20 -9.64
N ASP A 19 -12.04 19.36 -9.03
CA ASP A 19 -11.05 20.41 -8.85
C ASP A 19 -9.89 19.94 -7.96
N GLU A 20 -10.20 19.28 -6.84
CA GLU A 20 -9.19 18.70 -5.93
C GLU A 20 -8.39 17.56 -6.58
N LEU A 21 -9.06 16.68 -7.33
CA LEU A 21 -8.41 15.62 -8.10
C LEU A 21 -7.52 16.21 -9.20
N GLY A 22 -8.00 17.22 -9.92
CA GLY A 22 -7.25 17.92 -10.97
C GLY A 22 -5.99 18.61 -10.41
N LYS A 23 -6.09 19.28 -9.26
CA LYS A 23 -4.95 19.92 -8.60
C LYS A 23 -3.92 18.90 -8.09
N THR A 24 -4.38 17.83 -7.46
CA THR A 24 -3.51 16.73 -6.98
C THR A 24 -2.80 16.06 -8.14
N PHE A 25 -3.48 15.87 -9.26
CA PHE A 25 -2.90 15.36 -10.48
C PHE A 25 -1.81 16.30 -11.04
N ILE A 26 -2.08 17.61 -11.10
CA ILE A 26 -1.10 18.62 -11.54
C ILE A 26 0.15 18.63 -10.66
N ASN A 27 0.00 18.57 -9.33
CA ASN A 27 1.16 18.53 -8.43
C ASN A 27 2.03 17.29 -8.65
N ASN A 28 1.42 16.12 -8.87
CA ASN A 28 2.17 14.91 -9.20
C ASN A 28 2.96 15.08 -10.50
N LEU A 29 2.33 15.66 -11.54
CA LEU A 29 2.98 15.93 -12.81
C LEU A 29 4.14 16.93 -12.68
N LEU A 30 3.98 17.98 -11.88
CA LEU A 30 5.05 18.96 -11.63
C LEU A 30 6.28 18.33 -10.99
N VAL A 31 6.09 17.44 -10.00
CA VAL A 31 7.21 16.73 -9.37
C VAL A 31 7.81 15.68 -10.32
N ALA A 32 6.98 14.97 -11.08
CA ALA A 32 7.41 13.93 -12.02
C ALA A 32 8.34 14.43 -13.13
N HIS A 33 8.12 15.66 -13.58
CA HIS A 33 8.83 16.28 -14.69
C HIS A 33 9.87 17.31 -14.23
N ASP A 34 10.30 17.23 -12.96
CA ASP A 34 11.30 18.12 -12.35
C ASP A 34 10.95 19.62 -12.47
N LEU A 35 9.65 19.95 -12.50
CA LEU A 35 9.15 21.33 -12.55
C LEU A 35 8.84 21.92 -11.17
N TYR A 36 9.08 21.16 -10.10
CA TYR A 36 8.82 21.57 -8.72
C TYR A 36 9.48 22.89 -8.34
N ASP A 37 10.80 23.02 -8.55
CA ASP A 37 11.53 24.24 -8.13
C ASP A 37 11.10 25.45 -8.96
N LEU A 38 10.89 25.26 -10.27
CA LEU A 38 10.35 26.29 -11.15
C LEU A 38 8.95 26.72 -10.72
N TYR A 39 8.11 25.79 -10.26
CA TYR A 39 6.77 26.13 -9.79
C TYR A 39 6.80 26.98 -8.51
N LEU A 40 7.80 26.78 -7.63
CA LEU A 40 7.98 27.63 -6.45
C LEU A 40 8.45 29.05 -6.82
N GLU A 41 9.21 29.20 -7.89
CA GLU A 41 9.77 30.49 -8.35
C GLU A 41 8.81 31.27 -9.25
N ASP A 42 8.29 30.62 -10.30
CA ASP A 42 7.34 31.16 -11.27
C ASP A 42 6.28 30.09 -11.64
N PRO A 43 5.16 30.05 -10.90
CA PRO A 43 4.07 29.11 -11.17
C PRO A 43 3.54 29.17 -12.60
N LYS A 44 3.51 30.36 -13.23
CA LYS A 44 2.95 30.51 -14.58
C LYS A 44 3.85 29.86 -15.61
N GLN A 45 5.16 30.07 -15.49
CA GLN A 45 6.12 29.46 -16.40
C GLN A 45 6.19 27.94 -16.23
N ALA A 46 6.11 27.44 -14.99
CA ALA A 46 6.07 26.00 -14.71
C ALA A 46 4.83 25.33 -15.35
N ILE A 47 3.65 25.93 -15.21
CA ILE A 47 2.42 25.39 -15.80
C ILE A 47 2.48 25.44 -17.33
N LEU A 48 3.05 26.51 -17.91
CA LEU A 48 3.22 26.60 -19.36
C LEU A 48 4.12 25.47 -19.89
N LYS A 49 5.29 25.26 -19.26
CA LYS A 49 6.16 24.12 -19.61
C LYS A 49 5.48 22.78 -19.41
N LEU A 50 4.70 22.62 -18.34
CA LEU A 50 3.96 21.38 -18.12
C LEU A 50 2.94 21.13 -19.24
N SER A 51 2.24 22.17 -19.71
CA SER A 51 1.28 22.05 -20.80
C SER A 51 1.92 21.73 -22.16
N GLU A 52 3.20 22.05 -22.34
CA GLU A 52 3.98 21.65 -23.53
C GLU A 52 4.37 20.17 -23.49
N ILE A 53 4.45 19.56 -22.30
CA ILE A 53 4.79 18.15 -22.09
C ILE A 53 3.54 17.27 -22.09
N VAL A 54 2.47 17.76 -21.46
CA VAL A 54 1.23 17.04 -21.22
C VAL A 54 0.24 17.38 -22.34
N ASP A 55 0.43 16.77 -23.50
CA ASP A 55 -0.51 16.82 -24.62
C ASP A 55 -1.52 15.65 -24.60
N GLU A 56 -2.43 15.61 -25.58
CA GLU A 56 -3.44 14.53 -25.68
C GLU A 56 -2.81 13.15 -25.88
N GLU A 57 -1.66 13.07 -26.56
CA GLU A 57 -0.92 11.83 -26.78
C GLU A 57 -0.28 11.34 -25.47
N TYR A 58 0.29 12.26 -24.69
CA TYR A 58 0.80 12.00 -23.35
C TYR A 58 -0.32 11.55 -22.41
N LEU A 59 -1.48 12.22 -22.41
CA LEU A 59 -2.62 11.85 -21.56
C LEU A 59 -3.24 10.50 -21.94
N SER A 60 -3.28 10.18 -23.24
CA SER A 60 -3.80 8.89 -23.73
C SER A 60 -2.80 7.74 -23.53
N SER A 61 -1.50 8.03 -23.54
CA SER A 61 -0.43 7.11 -23.16
C SER A 61 -0.05 7.18 -21.68
N PHE A 62 -0.76 8.00 -20.88
CA PHE A 62 -0.50 8.22 -19.46
C PHE A 62 -0.80 6.95 -18.69
N ASP A 63 0.17 6.06 -18.67
CA ASP A 63 0.06 4.76 -18.02
C ASP A 63 0.33 4.93 -16.53
N LYS A 64 -0.54 5.68 -15.83
CA LYS A 64 -0.66 5.90 -14.37
C LYS A 64 0.64 5.86 -13.53
N LYS A 65 1.83 6.14 -14.08
CA LYS A 65 3.15 6.01 -13.42
C LYS A 65 3.30 6.90 -12.17
N LEU A 66 2.25 7.66 -11.87
CA LEU A 66 2.17 8.73 -10.89
C LEU A 66 0.92 8.62 -10.01
N ILE A 67 0.15 7.53 -10.12
CA ILE A 67 -0.90 7.25 -9.15
C ILE A 67 -0.23 6.56 -7.96
N ILE A 68 0.08 7.36 -6.95
CA ILE A 68 0.54 6.86 -5.67
C ILE A 68 -0.53 5.93 -5.09
N ILE A 69 -0.17 4.67 -4.91
CA ILE A 69 -0.98 3.70 -4.18
C ILE A 69 -0.69 3.93 -2.69
N SER A 70 -1.62 4.53 -1.97
CA SER A 70 -1.53 4.63 -0.50
C SER A 70 -1.64 3.23 0.10
N ASP A 71 -0.69 2.87 0.95
CA ASP A 71 -0.82 1.68 1.79
C ASP A 71 -1.84 1.93 2.91
N ASP A 72 -2.83 1.04 3.02
CA ASP A 72 -3.90 1.11 4.01
C ASP A 72 -3.72 0.12 5.17
N PHE A 73 -2.56 -0.57 5.25
CA PHE A 73 -2.28 -1.55 6.27
C PHE A 73 -2.49 -1.06 7.71
N PRO A 74 -2.04 0.14 8.13
CA PRO A 74 -2.32 0.64 9.48
C PRO A 74 -3.80 0.70 9.82
N ARG A 75 -4.62 1.14 8.85
CA ARG A 75 -6.08 1.19 8.99
C ARG A 75 -6.67 -0.22 9.02
N ALA A 76 -6.22 -1.12 8.16
CA ALA A 76 -6.65 -2.51 8.15
C ALA A 76 -6.35 -3.19 9.49
N ARG A 77 -5.13 -2.99 10.03
CA ARG A 77 -4.73 -3.47 11.36
C ARG A 77 -5.67 -2.99 12.45
N GLU A 78 -5.95 -1.68 12.52
CA GLU A 78 -6.88 -1.15 13.52
C GLU A 78 -8.29 -1.75 13.41
N LEU A 79 -8.77 -1.93 12.18
CA LEU A 79 -10.06 -2.58 11.94
C LEU A 79 -10.06 -4.03 12.44
N ILE A 80 -8.98 -4.78 12.19
CA ILE A 80 -8.86 -6.17 12.62
C ILE A 80 -8.79 -6.25 14.15
N LEU A 81 -7.96 -5.42 14.80
CA LEU A 81 -7.82 -5.38 16.26
C LEU A 81 -9.18 -5.11 16.93
N LYS A 82 -9.93 -4.12 16.43
CA LYS A 82 -11.30 -3.83 16.91
C LYS A 82 -12.24 -5.03 16.75
N LYS A 83 -12.10 -5.83 15.69
CA LYS A 83 -12.92 -7.05 15.50
C LYS A 83 -12.51 -8.14 16.47
N LEU A 84 -11.20 -8.35 16.66
CA LEU A 84 -10.66 -9.32 17.62
C LEU A 84 -11.10 -9.05 19.06
N GLU A 85 -11.17 -7.78 19.47
CA GLU A 85 -11.65 -7.36 20.79
C GLU A 85 -13.14 -7.66 21.01
N ASN A 86 -13.96 -7.54 19.96
CA ASN A 86 -15.42 -7.67 20.04
C ASN A 86 -15.93 -9.11 19.85
N LEU A 87 -15.06 -10.07 19.57
CA LEU A 87 -15.41 -11.50 19.52
C LEU A 87 -15.76 -12.00 20.93
N VAL A 88 -17.05 -12.08 21.26
CA VAL A 88 -17.54 -12.48 22.60
C VAL A 88 -17.45 -13.99 22.81
N ASP A 89 -17.48 -14.78 21.73
CA ASP A 89 -17.12 -16.19 21.69
C ASP A 89 -16.17 -16.37 20.51
N PHE A 90 -14.99 -16.95 20.72
CA PHE A 90 -13.96 -16.99 19.68
C PHE A 90 -14.33 -18.01 18.59
N ASP A 91 -15.22 -17.59 17.69
CA ASP A 91 -15.62 -18.37 16.53
C ASP A 91 -14.42 -18.59 15.60
N LYS A 92 -14.13 -19.86 15.34
CA LYS A 92 -12.99 -20.29 14.53
C LYS A 92 -13.18 -19.98 13.05
N GLU A 93 -14.41 -19.96 12.56
CA GLU A 93 -14.69 -19.57 11.17
C GLU A 93 -14.45 -18.07 10.98
N GLU A 94 -14.92 -17.24 11.92
CA GLU A 94 -14.65 -15.81 11.92
C GLU A 94 -13.15 -15.51 12.08
N ALA A 95 -12.46 -16.24 12.97
CA ALA A 95 -11.02 -16.12 13.13
C ALA A 95 -10.23 -16.51 11.87
N LEU A 96 -10.72 -17.49 11.10
CA LEU A 96 -10.13 -17.86 9.82
C LEU A 96 -10.31 -16.75 8.78
N MET A 97 -11.48 -16.11 8.73
CA MET A 97 -11.69 -14.93 7.87
C MET A 97 -10.78 -13.78 8.26
N ILE A 98 -10.60 -13.54 9.58
CA ILE A 98 -9.66 -12.55 10.09
C ILE A 98 -8.23 -12.90 9.68
N LEU A 99 -7.80 -14.15 9.83
CA LEU A 99 -6.48 -14.62 9.38
C LEU A 99 -6.28 -14.32 7.88
N TYR A 100 -7.26 -14.65 7.05
CA TYR A 100 -7.19 -14.41 5.61
C TYR A 100 -7.00 -12.92 5.31
N TYR A 101 -7.86 -12.07 5.88
CA TYR A 101 -7.79 -10.63 5.66
C TYR A 101 -6.48 -10.03 6.18
N ALA A 102 -6.03 -10.42 7.37
CA ALA A 102 -4.79 -9.94 7.97
C ALA A 102 -3.56 -10.31 7.12
N VAL A 103 -3.47 -11.56 6.67
CA VAL A 103 -2.38 -12.01 5.79
C VAL A 103 -2.44 -11.32 4.43
N SER A 104 -3.62 -11.20 3.82
CA SER A 104 -3.78 -10.50 2.54
C SER A 104 -3.42 -9.02 2.63
N SER A 105 -3.80 -8.32 3.70
CA SER A 105 -3.40 -6.93 3.95
C SER A 105 -1.89 -6.80 4.11
N PHE A 106 -1.25 -7.71 4.84
CA PHE A 106 0.20 -7.74 4.97
C PHE A 106 0.90 -7.98 3.61
N GLU A 107 0.46 -8.96 2.82
CA GLU A 107 1.03 -9.22 1.50
C GLU A 107 0.83 -8.03 0.54
N SER A 108 -0.33 -7.36 0.64
CA SER A 108 -0.62 -6.15 -0.12
C SER A 108 0.33 -5.01 0.23
N MET A 109 0.56 -4.76 1.53
CA MET A 109 1.54 -3.78 2.02
C MET A 109 2.93 -4.02 1.42
N VAL A 110 3.43 -5.26 1.50
CA VAL A 110 4.74 -5.63 0.93
C VAL A 110 4.76 -5.37 -0.58
N ASN A 111 3.70 -5.75 -1.29
CA ASN A 111 3.60 -5.53 -2.73
C ASN A 111 3.59 -4.05 -3.10
N ILE A 112 2.90 -3.20 -2.34
CA ILE A 112 2.84 -1.76 -2.56
C ILE A 112 4.23 -1.15 -2.38
N PHE A 113 4.93 -1.51 -1.30
CA PHE A 113 6.31 -1.07 -1.07
C PHE A 113 7.23 -1.46 -2.24
N ILE A 114 7.25 -2.74 -2.63
CA ILE A 114 8.07 -3.23 -3.75
C ILE A 114 7.70 -2.54 -5.06
N TYR A 115 6.40 -2.36 -5.33
CA TYR A 115 5.93 -1.66 -6.53
C TYR A 115 6.53 -0.25 -6.60
N GLN A 116 6.41 0.50 -5.51
CA GLN A 116 6.89 1.88 -5.43
C GLN A 116 8.41 1.95 -5.64
N GLU A 117 9.18 1.14 -4.93
CA GLU A 117 10.65 1.16 -5.07
C GLU A 117 11.12 0.77 -6.48
N LEU A 118 10.46 -0.19 -7.12
CA LEU A 118 10.80 -0.58 -8.49
C LEU A 118 10.35 0.47 -9.53
N GLU A 119 9.23 1.14 -9.31
CA GLU A 119 8.79 2.25 -10.16
C GLU A 119 9.78 3.43 -10.08
N PHE A 120 10.29 3.76 -8.90
CA PHE A 120 11.35 4.77 -8.74
C PHE A 120 12.70 4.34 -9.33
N LYS A 121 12.94 3.03 -9.50
CA LYS A 121 14.06 2.46 -10.27
C LYS A 121 13.77 2.33 -11.78
N GLU A 122 12.66 2.89 -12.26
CA GLU A 122 12.29 3.00 -13.68
C GLU A 122 12.00 1.67 -14.39
N LEU A 123 11.65 0.62 -13.63
CA LEU A 123 11.18 -0.63 -14.22
C LEU A 123 9.79 -0.43 -14.87
N SER A 124 9.53 -1.19 -15.95
CA SER A 124 8.22 -1.20 -16.58
C SER A 124 7.19 -1.92 -15.72
N ARG A 125 5.91 -1.57 -15.88
CA ARG A 125 4.80 -2.23 -15.17
C ARG A 125 4.67 -3.71 -15.47
N SER A 126 5.09 -4.15 -16.66
CA SER A 126 5.17 -5.57 -16.99
C SER A 126 6.21 -6.26 -16.13
N GLU A 127 7.40 -5.68 -15.99
CA GLU A 127 8.47 -6.23 -15.15
C GLU A 127 8.05 -6.24 -13.68
N ILE A 128 7.50 -5.13 -13.17
CA ILE A 128 7.02 -5.03 -11.78
C ILE A 128 5.92 -6.07 -11.50
N ARG A 129 5.01 -6.31 -12.44
CA ARG A 129 3.96 -7.34 -12.29
C ARG A 129 4.53 -8.75 -12.15
N GLU A 130 5.61 -9.08 -12.84
CA GLU A 130 6.27 -10.37 -12.64
C GLU A 130 6.94 -10.46 -11.26
N VAL A 131 7.55 -9.37 -10.78
CA VAL A 131 8.16 -9.33 -9.44
C VAL A 131 7.11 -9.44 -8.32
N ILE A 132 5.94 -8.81 -8.48
CA ILE A 132 4.86 -8.88 -7.48
C ILE A 132 4.27 -10.29 -7.34
N LYS A 133 4.45 -11.18 -8.32
CA LYS A 133 4.02 -12.58 -8.19
C LYS A 133 4.93 -13.43 -7.32
N LEU A 134 6.14 -12.95 -7.00
CA LEU A 134 7.08 -13.69 -6.15
C LEU A 134 6.48 -13.95 -4.76
N HIS A 135 6.99 -14.99 -4.10
CA HIS A 135 6.60 -15.28 -2.73
C HIS A 135 7.06 -14.15 -1.78
N THR A 136 6.30 -13.95 -0.71
CA THR A 136 6.60 -12.90 0.28
C THR A 136 7.98 -13.10 0.92
N ASP A 137 8.41 -14.35 1.13
CA ASP A 137 9.74 -14.72 1.60
C ASP A 137 10.85 -14.20 0.66
N ASP A 138 10.66 -14.34 -0.66
CA ASP A 138 11.60 -13.85 -1.66
C ASP A 138 11.65 -12.32 -1.68
N LYS A 139 10.47 -11.69 -1.57
CA LYS A 139 10.32 -10.23 -1.55
C LYS A 139 11.03 -9.61 -0.36
N LEU A 140 10.78 -10.10 0.84
CA LEU A 140 11.36 -9.58 2.08
C LEU A 140 12.79 -10.08 2.35
N GLY A 141 13.24 -11.08 1.59
CA GLY A 141 14.58 -11.65 1.64
C GLY A 141 15.50 -11.05 0.58
N TRP A 142 15.81 -11.83 -0.47
CA TRP A 142 16.83 -11.44 -1.44
C TRP A 142 16.45 -10.21 -2.26
N LEU A 143 15.16 -10.03 -2.60
CA LEU A 143 14.74 -8.90 -3.42
C LEU A 143 14.91 -7.60 -2.63
N LEU A 144 14.42 -7.55 -1.38
CA LEU A 144 14.61 -6.39 -0.51
C LEU A 144 16.10 -6.04 -0.36
N LYS A 145 16.97 -7.05 -0.27
CA LYS A 145 18.41 -6.83 -0.22
C LYS A 145 18.94 -6.18 -1.49
N PHE A 146 18.38 -6.53 -2.64
CA PHE A 146 18.79 -5.94 -3.90
C PHE A 146 18.26 -4.51 -4.07
N ILE A 147 17.06 -4.21 -3.60
CA ILE A 147 16.45 -2.89 -3.81
C ILE A 147 16.87 -1.84 -2.77
N CYS A 148 17.04 -2.27 -1.51
CA CYS A 148 17.23 -1.42 -0.33
C CYS A 148 18.44 -1.84 0.54
N ASP A 149 19.31 -2.71 0.04
CA ASP A 149 20.50 -3.22 0.76
C ASP A 149 20.23 -3.86 2.14
N THR A 150 18.98 -4.29 2.37
CA THR A 150 18.53 -4.82 3.67
C THR A 150 17.66 -6.07 3.51
N ARG A 151 17.49 -6.84 4.58
CA ARG A 151 16.58 -8.01 4.62
C ARG A 151 15.70 -7.93 5.84
N TYR A 152 14.41 -8.19 5.68
CA TYR A 152 13.53 -8.37 6.83
C TYR A 152 13.51 -9.83 7.31
N THR A 153 13.90 -10.79 6.47
CA THR A 153 13.93 -12.21 6.85
C THR A 153 14.90 -12.55 7.99
N ASP A 154 15.84 -11.64 8.29
CA ASP A 154 16.81 -11.78 9.37
C ASP A 154 16.26 -11.25 10.72
N ASN A 155 15.09 -10.59 10.71
CA ASN A 155 14.41 -10.09 11.91
C ASN A 155 13.74 -11.25 12.68
N GLU A 156 13.77 -11.20 14.02
CA GLU A 156 13.17 -12.23 14.88
C GLU A 156 11.66 -12.42 14.65
N ASN A 157 10.94 -11.35 14.30
CA ASN A 157 9.52 -11.35 14.00
C ASN A 157 9.18 -12.09 12.70
N TRP A 158 10.15 -12.27 11.80
CA TRP A 158 9.93 -12.95 10.53
C TRP A 158 9.47 -14.40 10.71
N ALA A 159 10.05 -15.12 11.68
CA ALA A 159 9.67 -16.51 11.94
C ALA A 159 8.17 -16.63 12.26
N LEU A 160 7.64 -15.69 13.05
CA LEU A 160 6.22 -15.63 13.38
C LEU A 160 5.36 -15.35 12.14
N ILE A 161 5.72 -14.33 11.35
CA ILE A 161 5.01 -13.98 10.12
C ILE A 161 4.97 -15.18 9.15
N ALA A 162 6.12 -15.83 8.93
CA ALA A 162 6.24 -16.97 8.03
C ALA A 162 5.34 -18.14 8.45
N GLU A 163 5.18 -18.41 9.76
CA GLU A 163 4.24 -19.43 10.23
C GLU A 163 2.78 -19.05 9.95
N TYR A 164 2.41 -17.77 10.02
CA TYR A 164 1.06 -17.30 9.70
C TYR A 164 0.76 -17.36 8.19
N LEU A 165 1.74 -17.06 7.33
CA LEU A 165 1.61 -17.28 5.89
C LEU A 165 1.35 -18.75 5.56
N LYS A 166 2.12 -19.66 6.19
CA LYS A 166 1.94 -21.11 6.06
C LYS A 166 0.58 -21.56 6.57
N THR A 167 0.15 -21.04 7.72
CA THR A 167 -1.14 -21.38 8.33
C THR A 167 -2.31 -20.96 7.44
N ARG A 168 -2.27 -19.75 6.88
CA ARG A 168 -3.27 -19.29 5.90
C ARG A 168 -3.30 -20.22 4.68
N ASN A 169 -2.14 -20.55 4.11
CA ASN A 169 -2.05 -21.42 2.93
C ASN A 169 -2.54 -22.84 3.23
N PHE A 170 -2.31 -23.36 4.44
CA PHE A 170 -2.85 -24.63 4.89
C PHE A 170 -4.37 -24.66 4.77
N PHE A 171 -5.06 -23.66 5.33
CA PHE A 171 -6.52 -23.62 5.30
C PHE A 171 -7.14 -23.35 3.92
N ILE A 172 -6.42 -22.71 2.99
CA ILE A 172 -6.92 -22.49 1.62
C ILE A 172 -6.69 -23.70 0.72
N HIS A 173 -5.49 -24.27 0.76
CA HIS A 173 -5.02 -25.20 -0.29
C HIS A 173 -4.89 -26.65 0.16
N SER A 174 -4.75 -26.91 1.46
CA SER A 174 -4.40 -28.23 1.96
C SER A 174 -5.62 -28.98 2.50
N LYS A 175 -5.71 -30.27 2.18
CA LYS A 175 -6.50 -31.20 2.98
C LYS A 175 -5.57 -31.77 4.06
N PRO A 176 -5.91 -31.69 5.36
CA PRO A 176 -5.04 -32.19 6.42
C PRO A 176 -4.74 -33.67 6.21
N SER A 177 -3.45 -34.03 6.23
CA SER A 177 -2.99 -35.42 6.15
C SER A 177 -3.28 -36.19 7.45
N ASN A 178 -3.40 -35.48 8.58
CA ASN A 178 -3.82 -36.03 9.87
C ASN A 178 -4.45 -34.92 10.75
N VAL A 179 -5.08 -35.35 11.86
CA VAL A 179 -5.78 -34.48 12.81
C VAL A 179 -4.80 -33.61 13.61
N GLU A 180 -3.63 -34.13 13.98
CA GLU A 180 -2.61 -33.38 14.75
C GLU A 180 -2.13 -32.12 14.03
N LEU A 181 -1.92 -32.21 12.71
CA LEU A 181 -1.53 -31.07 11.88
C LEU A 181 -2.64 -30.03 11.79
N TYR A 182 -3.90 -30.48 11.69
CA TYR A 182 -5.06 -29.60 11.73
C TYR A 182 -5.17 -28.87 13.08
N ASP A 183 -5.04 -29.60 14.19
CA ASP A 183 -5.12 -29.04 15.53
C ASP A 183 -4.03 -28.01 15.79
N LYS A 184 -2.80 -28.26 15.32
CA LYS A 184 -1.70 -27.28 15.40
C LYS A 184 -2.08 -25.94 14.75
N HIS A 185 -2.56 -25.97 13.50
CA HIS A 185 -2.95 -24.74 12.80
C HIS A 185 -4.20 -24.10 13.40
N ASN A 186 -5.14 -24.91 13.92
CA ASN A 186 -6.35 -24.42 14.56
C ASN A 186 -6.07 -23.71 15.90
N GLN A 187 -5.02 -24.11 16.64
CA GLN A 187 -4.56 -23.43 17.85
C GLN A 187 -3.99 -22.03 17.56
N MET A 188 -3.41 -21.82 16.37
CA MET A 188 -2.88 -20.51 15.96
C MET A 188 -3.98 -19.48 15.66
N LEU A 189 -5.22 -19.93 15.43
CA LEU A 189 -6.41 -19.08 15.35
C LEU A 189 -6.84 -18.68 16.76
N GLY A 190 -5.97 -18.04 17.54
CA GLY A 190 -6.29 -17.50 18.86
C GLY A 190 -6.18 -15.98 18.83
N ARG A 191 -6.93 -15.29 19.71
CA ARG A 191 -6.88 -13.82 19.80
C ARG A 191 -5.45 -13.31 20.00
N ASP A 192 -4.77 -13.84 21.02
CA ASP A 192 -3.43 -13.40 21.38
C ASP A 192 -2.41 -13.71 20.28
N SER A 193 -2.54 -14.87 19.65
CA SER A 193 -1.67 -15.29 18.56
C SER A 193 -1.86 -14.43 17.30
N LEU A 194 -3.10 -14.12 16.93
CA LEU A 194 -3.42 -13.19 15.81
C LEU A 194 -2.95 -11.76 16.13
N ASN A 195 -3.10 -11.31 17.37
CA ASN A 195 -2.57 -10.02 17.82
C ASN A 195 -1.04 -9.98 17.70
N ALA A 196 -0.35 -11.06 18.11
CA ALA A 196 1.10 -11.17 17.98
C ALA A 196 1.53 -11.09 16.50
N PHE A 197 0.82 -11.79 15.60
CA PHE A 197 1.04 -11.67 14.17
C PHE A 197 0.86 -10.24 13.65
N LEU A 198 -0.22 -9.55 14.02
CA LEU A 198 -0.48 -8.18 13.60
C LEU A 198 0.56 -7.18 14.12
N ASN A 199 1.13 -7.43 15.29
CA ASN A 199 2.21 -6.61 15.83
C ASN A 199 3.52 -6.85 15.06
N ALA A 200 3.86 -8.11 14.77
CA ALA A 200 5.01 -8.45 13.93
C ALA A 200 4.86 -7.89 12.50
N ALA A 201 3.68 -7.99 11.91
CA ALA A 201 3.38 -7.40 10.61
C ALA A 201 3.48 -5.87 10.62
N PHE A 202 3.09 -5.22 11.73
CA PHE A 202 3.26 -3.77 11.89
C PHE A 202 4.72 -3.35 12.12
N ASP A 203 5.51 -4.16 12.81
CA ASP A 203 6.97 -3.96 12.86
C ASP A 203 7.58 -4.01 11.46
N CYS A 204 7.19 -5.00 10.64
CA CYS A 204 7.59 -5.06 9.24
C CYS A 204 7.12 -3.82 8.45
N TYR A 205 5.89 -3.33 8.68
CA TYR A 205 5.41 -2.09 8.07
C TYR A 205 6.34 -0.91 8.38
N LEU A 206 6.66 -0.69 9.66
CA LEU A 206 7.53 0.40 10.09
C LEU A 206 8.92 0.26 9.48
N PHE A 207 9.47 -0.95 9.50
CA PHE A 207 10.75 -1.26 8.88
C PHE A 207 10.76 -0.88 7.39
N LEU A 208 9.77 -1.30 6.61
CA LEU A 208 9.69 -0.96 5.20
C LEU A 208 9.58 0.56 5.00
N LYS A 209 8.77 1.23 5.81
CA LYS A 209 8.60 2.68 5.73
C LYS A 209 9.90 3.46 5.95
N GLU A 210 10.76 2.98 6.84
CA GLU A 210 12.08 3.56 7.13
C GLU A 210 13.12 3.28 6.03
N HIS A 211 12.88 2.28 5.17
CA HIS A 211 13.81 1.85 4.13
C HIS A 211 13.38 2.25 2.70
N HIS A 212 12.41 3.16 2.59
CA HIS A 212 12.15 3.83 1.32
C HIS A 212 13.39 4.54 0.80
N SER A 213 13.60 4.54 -0.51
CA SER A 213 14.75 5.21 -1.11
C SER A 213 14.67 6.73 -0.98
N ASP A 214 15.83 7.41 -0.98
CA ASP A 214 15.88 8.87 -0.97
C ASP A 214 15.09 9.49 -2.14
N LYS A 215 15.06 8.82 -3.30
CA LYS A 215 14.28 9.25 -4.47
C LYS A 215 12.78 9.27 -4.14
N TYR A 216 12.27 8.20 -3.52
CA TYR A 216 10.90 8.14 -3.01
C TYR A 216 10.64 9.26 -2.00
N ILE A 217 11.46 9.36 -0.96
CA ILE A 217 11.26 10.33 0.13
C ILE A 217 11.26 11.76 -0.39
N ASN A 218 12.21 12.11 -1.28
CA ASN A 218 12.30 13.43 -1.88
C ASN A 218 11.08 13.74 -2.76
N TYR A 219 10.61 12.76 -3.54
CA TYR A 219 9.39 12.91 -4.33
C TYR A 219 8.18 13.28 -3.44
N PHE A 220 7.99 12.52 -2.35
CA PHE A 220 6.88 12.77 -1.42
C PHE A 220 7.00 14.08 -0.66
N ASN A 221 8.20 14.47 -0.24
CA ASN A 221 8.42 15.76 0.41
C ASN A 221 8.08 16.94 -0.51
N LYS A 222 8.47 16.86 -1.79
CA LYS A 222 8.09 17.85 -2.81
C LYS A 222 6.57 17.91 -2.98
N LEU A 223 5.93 16.75 -3.12
CA LEU A 223 4.48 16.66 -3.31
C LEU A 223 3.70 17.21 -2.10
N ASN A 224 4.09 16.83 -0.88
CA ASN A 224 3.45 17.31 0.35
C ASN A 224 3.57 18.82 0.49
N ARG A 225 4.76 19.39 0.21
CA ARG A 225 4.94 20.84 0.23
C ARG A 225 4.05 21.56 -0.79
N LEU A 226 3.90 21.02 -2.00
CA LEU A 226 2.96 21.59 -2.98
C LEU A 226 1.49 21.46 -2.55
N ASN A 227 1.15 20.47 -1.73
CA ASN A 227 -0.19 20.30 -1.19
C ASN A 227 -0.44 21.21 0.03
N GLU A 228 0.58 21.50 0.83
CA GLU A 228 0.52 22.40 1.99
C GLU A 228 0.45 23.88 1.58
N LEU A 229 1.14 24.27 0.50
CA LEU A 229 1.04 25.63 -0.08
C LEU A 229 -0.38 25.98 -0.57
N ARG A 230 -1.33 25.05 -0.48
CA ARG A 230 -2.75 25.25 -0.77
C ARG A 230 -3.56 25.79 0.42
N GLN A 231 -3.02 25.73 1.65
CA GLN A 231 -3.65 26.25 2.87
C GLN A 231 -3.41 27.76 3.02
#